data_AF-A0AAD8QY25-F1
#
_entry.id   AF-A0AAD8QY25-F1
#
_cell.length_a   1.000
_cell.length_b   1.000
_cell.length_c   1.000
_cell.angle_alpha   90.00
_cell.angle_beta   90.00
_cell.angle_gamma   90.00
#
_symmetry.space_group_name_H-M   'P 1'
#
loop_
_entity.id
_entity.type
_entity.pdbx_description
1 polymer ?
#
loop_
_entity_poly.entity_id
_entity_poly.type
_entity_poly.pdbx_seq_one_letter_code
_entity_poly.pdbx_strand_id
1 'polypeptide(L)'
;MDAGLRASLQGSCPPHTVTPQNESGDTIVPMNLLAPHGPFRLDNSFYRSVLAGKAVLQIDQELASDGMARLIAAKFAVGPRKFRKQFARSMVKLASVHVLTGEQGEVRLNC
;
A
#
# COMPACT_ATOMS: atom_id res chain seq x y z
N MET A 1 -10.71 -3.28 -11.15
CA MET A 1 -11.09 -3.79 -9.82
C MET A 1 -12.14 -4.89 -9.99
N ASP A 2 -11.97 -5.98 -9.24
CA ASP A 2 -12.90 -7.08 -9.07
C ASP A 2 -14.31 -6.60 -8.74
N ALA A 3 -15.33 -7.19 -9.37
CA ALA A 3 -16.71 -6.73 -9.23
C ALA A 3 -17.24 -6.92 -7.80
N GLY A 4 -16.86 -8.02 -7.13
CA GLY A 4 -17.28 -8.30 -5.75
C GLY A 4 -16.67 -7.31 -4.76
N LEU A 5 -15.36 -7.06 -4.87
CA LEU A 5 -14.70 -6.04 -4.05
C LEU A 5 -15.30 -4.64 -4.30
N ARG A 6 -15.55 -4.27 -5.56
CA ARG A 6 -16.18 -2.98 -5.89
C ARG A 6 -17.53 -2.82 -5.20
N ALA A 7 -18.40 -3.81 -5.28
CA ALA A 7 -19.72 -3.76 -4.66
C ALA A 7 -19.61 -3.62 -3.13
N SER A 8 -18.69 -4.36 -2.50
CA SER A 8 -18.42 -4.23 -1.06
C SER A 8 -17.96 -2.83 -0.69
N LEU A 9 -17.01 -2.26 -1.44
CA LEU A 9 -16.50 -0.92 -1.16
C LEU A 9 -17.54 0.17 -1.41
N GLN A 10 -18.37 0.04 -2.44
CA GLN A 10 -19.49 0.97 -2.68
C GLN A 10 -20.53 0.96 -1.55
N GLY A 11 -20.71 -0.19 -0.88
CA GLY A 11 -21.57 -0.28 0.31
C GLY A 11 -20.95 0.33 1.57
N SER A 12 -19.61 0.36 1.68
CA SER A 12 -18.90 0.89 2.84
C SER A 12 -18.45 2.34 2.70
N CYS A 13 -18.25 2.83 1.48
CA CYS A 13 -17.71 4.15 1.19
C CYS A 13 -18.77 4.98 0.46
N PRO A 14 -19.60 5.75 1.19
CA PRO A 14 -20.52 6.68 0.57
C PRO A 14 -19.75 7.79 -0.18
N PRO A 15 -20.38 8.48 -1.14
CA PRO A 15 -19.79 9.66 -1.77
C PRO A 15 -19.37 10.69 -0.72
N HIS A 16 -18.17 11.26 -0.86
CA HIS A 16 -17.66 12.23 0.09
C HIS A 16 -18.57 13.46 0.16
N THR A 17 -19.06 13.77 1.36
CA THR A 17 -19.82 14.98 1.65
C THR A 17 -18.89 16.01 2.29
N VAL A 18 -18.67 17.14 1.63
CA VAL A 18 -17.86 18.23 2.18
C VAL A 18 -18.62 18.81 3.37
N THR A 19 -18.10 18.60 4.57
CA THR A 19 -18.57 19.27 5.79
C THR A 19 -17.76 20.56 6.01
N PRO A 20 -18.35 21.60 6.64
CA PRO A 20 -17.65 22.85 6.92
C PRO A 20 -16.54 22.70 7.98
N GLN A 21 -16.47 21.56 8.67
CA GLN A 21 -15.36 21.21 9.55
C GLN A 21 -14.27 20.48 8.75
N ASN A 22 -12.99 20.78 9.00
CA ASN A 22 -11.83 20.05 8.47
C ASN A 22 -11.71 18.61 9.05
N GLU A 23 -12.83 17.93 9.27
CA GLU A 23 -12.93 16.58 9.78
C GLU A 23 -13.50 15.70 8.67
N SER A 24 -12.70 14.74 8.19
CA SER A 24 -13.21 13.71 7.27
C SER A 24 -14.02 12.71 8.08
N GLY A 25 -15.31 12.62 7.77
CA GLY A 25 -16.20 11.54 8.23
C GLY A 25 -16.14 10.29 7.34
N ASP A 26 -15.14 10.20 6.46
CA ASP A 26 -15.06 9.10 5.49
C ASP A 26 -14.73 7.78 6.19
N THR A 27 -15.28 6.70 5.64
CA THR A 27 -15.02 5.36 6.17
C THR A 27 -13.59 4.92 5.87
N ILE A 28 -12.88 4.47 6.91
CA ILE A 28 -11.54 3.90 6.77
C ILE A 28 -11.66 2.45 6.33
N VAL A 29 -11.05 2.13 5.19
CA VAL A 29 -10.93 0.76 4.67
C VAL A 29 -9.47 0.32 4.67
N PRO A 30 -9.15 -0.90 5.11
CA PRO A 30 -7.78 -1.38 5.00
C PRO A 30 -7.28 -1.45 3.56
N MET A 31 -6.00 -1.19 3.33
CA MET A 31 -5.41 -1.28 1.99
C MET A 31 -5.40 -2.71 1.42
N ASN A 32 -5.41 -3.71 2.31
CA ASN A 32 -5.41 -5.12 1.95
C ASN A 32 -6.48 -5.88 2.76
N LEU A 33 -7.75 -5.69 2.38
CA LEU A 33 -8.93 -6.29 3.03
C LEU A 33 -8.86 -7.83 3.11
N LEU A 34 -8.26 -8.47 2.11
CA LEU A 34 -8.31 -9.92 1.91
C LEU A 34 -7.07 -10.64 2.43
N ALA A 35 -6.28 -9.97 3.27
CA ALA A 35 -5.12 -10.55 3.92
C ALA A 35 -5.55 -11.73 4.82
N PRO A 36 -5.01 -12.95 4.63
CA PRO A 36 -5.43 -14.14 5.37
C PRO A 36 -5.10 -14.07 6.87
N HIS A 37 -4.22 -13.15 7.27
CA HIS A 37 -3.82 -12.96 8.65
C HIS A 37 -4.20 -11.58 9.20
N GLY A 38 -5.19 -10.94 8.57
CA GLY A 38 -5.68 -9.62 8.94
C GLY A 38 -4.88 -8.46 8.32
N PRO A 39 -5.47 -7.25 8.32
CA PRO A 39 -4.93 -6.10 7.59
C PRO A 39 -3.68 -5.48 8.22
N PHE A 40 -3.38 -5.84 9.47
CA PHE A 40 -2.28 -5.24 10.25
C PHE A 40 -0.98 -6.04 10.20
N ARG A 41 -0.87 -7.01 9.29
CA ARG A 41 0.35 -7.79 9.10
C ARG A 41 1.05 -7.43 7.80
N LEU A 42 2.36 -7.22 7.88
CA LEU A 42 3.21 -7.08 6.71
C LEU A 42 3.50 -8.45 6.11
N ASP A 43 2.77 -8.81 5.07
CA ASP A 43 2.97 -10.03 4.30
C ASP A 43 2.90 -9.75 2.78
N ASN A 44 3.03 -10.80 1.97
CA ASN A 44 3.00 -10.69 0.52
C ASN A 44 1.59 -10.86 -0.08
N SER A 45 0.54 -10.95 0.75
CA SER A 45 -0.83 -11.11 0.27
C SER A 45 -1.32 -9.89 -0.49
N PHE A 46 -0.77 -8.70 -0.23
CA PHE A 46 -0.98 -7.50 -1.05
C PHE A 46 -0.78 -7.78 -2.54
N TYR A 47 0.33 -8.41 -2.93
CA TYR A 47 0.60 -8.73 -4.34
C TYR A 47 -0.35 -9.80 -4.89
N ARG A 48 -0.84 -10.71 -4.04
CA ARG A 48 -1.87 -11.69 -4.44
C ARG A 48 -3.19 -10.99 -4.72
N SER A 49 -3.58 -10.03 -3.88
CA SER A 49 -4.77 -9.18 -4.05
C SER A 49 -4.69 -8.35 -5.33
N VAL A 50 -3.55 -7.68 -5.57
CA VAL A 50 -3.29 -6.91 -6.81
C VAL A 50 -3.48 -7.76 -8.06
N LEU A 51 -2.87 -8.95 -8.11
CA LEU A 51 -2.96 -9.86 -9.27
C LEU A 51 -4.35 -10.44 -9.47
N ALA A 52 -5.15 -10.54 -8.39
CA ALA A 52 -6.55 -10.95 -8.44
C ALA A 52 -7.51 -9.81 -8.82
N GLY A 53 -7.00 -8.61 -9.13
CA GLY A 53 -7.83 -7.44 -9.41
C GLY A 53 -8.46 -6.81 -8.17
N LYS A 54 -7.97 -7.15 -6.97
CA LYS A 54 -8.55 -6.81 -5.67
C LYS A 54 -7.74 -5.78 -4.89
N ALA A 55 -7.05 -4.88 -5.59
CA ALA A 55 -6.42 -3.72 -4.96
C ALA A 55 -7.44 -2.59 -4.76
N VAL A 56 -7.35 -1.87 -3.63
CA VAL A 56 -8.27 -0.78 -3.28
C VAL A 56 -7.99 0.47 -4.09
N LEU A 57 -6.73 0.90 -4.16
CA LEU A 57 -6.35 2.09 -4.93
C LEU A 57 -6.07 1.74 -6.39
N GLN A 58 -6.35 2.69 -7.28
CA GLN A 58 -6.05 2.55 -8.70
C GLN A 58 -4.55 2.33 -8.95
N ILE A 59 -3.69 3.12 -8.32
CA ILE A 59 -2.22 3.02 -8.49
C ILE A 59 -1.68 1.65 -8.07
N ASP A 60 -2.27 1.01 -7.06
CA ASP A 60 -1.92 -0.35 -6.68
C ASP A 60 -2.37 -1.36 -7.73
N GLN A 61 -3.55 -1.13 -8.32
CA GLN A 61 -4.09 -2.01 -9.36
C GLN A 61 -3.27 -1.94 -10.65
N GLU A 62 -2.66 -0.79 -10.95
CA GLU A 62 -1.80 -0.57 -12.11
C GLU A 62 -0.53 -1.43 -12.09
N LEU A 63 -0.08 -1.89 -10.90
CA LEU A 63 1.00 -2.89 -10.79
C LEU A 63 0.69 -4.20 -11.52
N ALA A 64 -0.59 -4.53 -11.75
CA ALA A 64 -1.00 -5.71 -12.51
C ALA A 64 -1.12 -5.46 -14.02
N SER A 65 -1.11 -4.20 -14.44
CA SER A 65 -1.34 -3.75 -15.83
C SER A 65 -0.03 -3.45 -16.57
N ASP A 66 1.00 -2.94 -15.88
CA ASP A 66 2.32 -2.72 -16.47
C ASP A 66 3.11 -4.04 -16.57
N GLY A 67 3.75 -4.30 -17.71
CA GLY A 67 4.42 -5.57 -17.98
C GLY A 67 5.52 -5.91 -16.99
N MET A 68 6.37 -4.94 -16.63
CA MET A 68 7.49 -5.15 -15.71
C MET A 68 7.02 -5.19 -14.26
N ALA A 69 6.12 -4.27 -13.87
CA ALA A 69 5.54 -4.25 -12.53
C ALA A 69 4.76 -5.54 -12.25
N ARG A 70 4.01 -6.05 -13.23
CA ARG A 70 3.26 -7.31 -13.10
C ARG A 70 4.16 -8.50 -12.85
N LEU A 71 5.31 -8.59 -13.55
CA LEU A 71 6.31 -9.64 -13.33
C LEU A 71 6.89 -9.57 -11.91
N ILE A 72 7.18 -8.37 -11.42
CA ILE A 72 7.68 -8.16 -10.06
C ILE A 72 6.60 -8.53 -9.02
N ALA A 73 5.36 -8.11 -9.23
CA ALA A 73 4.22 -8.44 -8.37
C ALA A 73 4.01 -9.96 -8.30
N ALA A 74 4.05 -10.66 -9.44
CA ALA A 74 3.98 -12.12 -9.51
C ALA A 74 5.11 -12.79 -8.70
N LYS A 75 6.35 -12.30 -8.85
CA LYS A 75 7.52 -12.81 -8.12
C LYS A 75 7.36 -12.67 -6.60
N PHE A 76 6.77 -11.58 -6.13
CA PHE A 76 6.51 -11.36 -4.70
C PHE A 76 5.30 -12.15 -4.20
N ALA A 77 4.25 -12.29 -5.00
CA ALA A 77 3.05 -13.06 -4.67
C ALA A 77 3.36 -14.54 -4.38
N VAL A 78 4.28 -15.17 -5.14
CA VAL A 78 4.72 -16.56 -4.90
C VAL A 78 5.96 -16.67 -4.00
N GLY A 79 6.59 -15.54 -3.66
CA GLY A 79 7.89 -15.50 -3.01
C GLY A 79 7.93 -14.63 -1.76
N PRO A 80 7.34 -15.05 -0.62
CA PRO A 80 7.28 -14.23 0.60
C PRO A 80 8.67 -13.85 1.13
N ARG A 81 9.66 -14.76 1.05
CA ARG A 81 11.06 -14.45 1.41
C ARG A 81 11.70 -13.44 0.44
N LYS A 82 11.38 -13.51 -0.86
CA LYS A 82 11.88 -12.59 -1.89
C LYS A 82 11.31 -11.19 -1.66
N PHE A 83 10.01 -11.10 -1.38
CA PHE A 83 9.34 -9.86 -0.97
C PHE A 83 10.03 -9.25 0.24
N ARG A 84 10.11 -9.95 1.38
CA ARG A 84 10.69 -9.40 2.61
C ARG A 84 12.13 -8.93 2.42
N LYS A 85 12.96 -9.70 1.70
CA LYS A 85 14.35 -9.32 1.41
C LYS A 85 14.42 -8.04 0.56
N GLN A 86 13.58 -7.93 -0.47
CA GLN A 86 13.58 -6.74 -1.32
C GLN A 86 12.98 -5.54 -0.60
N PHE A 87 11.91 -5.73 0.17
CA PHE A 87 11.30 -4.69 0.99
C PHE A 87 12.31 -4.06 1.94
N ALA A 88 13.05 -4.88 2.71
CA ALA A 88 14.10 -4.39 3.61
C ALA A 88 15.18 -3.59 2.87
N ARG A 89 15.65 -4.09 1.72
CA ARG A 89 16.63 -3.37 0.89
C ARG A 89 16.10 -2.04 0.37
N SER A 90 14.86 -2.01 -0.09
CA SER A 90 14.21 -0.79 -0.60
C SER A 90 14.02 0.24 0.51
N MET A 91 13.65 -0.16 1.73
CA MET A 91 13.51 0.75 2.87
C MET A 91 14.84 1.35 3.32
N VAL A 92 15.92 0.57 3.34
CA VAL A 92 17.27 1.10 3.63
C VAL A 92 17.69 2.11 2.57
N LYS A 93 17.44 1.82 1.29
CA LYS A 93 17.73 2.75 0.20
C LYS A 93 16.89 4.03 0.35
N LEU A 94 15.59 3.91 0.65
CA LEU A 94 14.70 5.06 0.84
C LEU A 94 15.17 5.94 2.01
N ALA A 95 15.62 5.33 3.12
CA ALA A 95 16.13 6.04 4.29
C ALA A 95 17.40 6.86 4.01
N SER A 96 18.08 6.62 2.88
CA SER A 96 19.29 7.37 2.47
C SER A 96 19.00 8.51 1.48
N VAL A 97 17.74 8.73 1.10
CA VAL A 97 17.37 9.77 0.15
C VAL A 97 17.40 11.15 0.81
N HIS A 98 18.22 12.06 0.29
CA HIS A 98 18.30 13.47 0.70
C HIS A 98 18.53 13.69 2.21
N VAL A 99 19.29 12.80 2.85
CA VAL A 99 19.65 12.94 4.27
C VAL A 99 20.66 14.07 4.49
N LEU A 100 20.49 14.80 5.60
CA LEU A 100 21.47 15.76 6.10
C LEU A 100 22.57 14.98 6.84
N THR A 101 23.84 15.27 6.53
CA THR A 101 25.00 14.56 7.09
C THR A 101 26.11 15.52 7.53
N GLY A 102 27.02 15.05 8.38
CA GLY A 102 28.08 15.89 8.92
C GLY A 102 27.51 17.03 9.76
N GLU A 103 27.84 18.26 9.39
CA GLU A 103 27.37 19.48 10.07
C GLU A 103 26.07 20.05 9.44
N GLN A 104 25.44 19.32 8.51
CA GLN A 104 24.19 19.76 7.90
C GLN A 104 23.00 19.54 8.85
N GLY A 105 22.16 20.56 9.01
CA GLY A 105 20.95 20.49 9.82
C GLY A 105 21.22 20.68 11.31
N GLU A 106 20.40 20.06 12.15
CA GLU A 106 20.49 20.13 13.61
C GLU A 106 19.93 18.86 14.26
N VAL A 107 20.31 18.61 15.51
CA VAL A 107 19.64 17.62 16.37
C VAL A 107 18.54 18.32 17.13
N ARG A 108 17.28 18.10 16.73
CA ARG A 108 16.13 18.74 17.37
C ARG A 108 15.93 18.22 18.79
N LEU A 109 15.62 19.13 19.71
CA LEU A 109 15.23 18.78 21.09
C LEU A 109 13.78 18.26 21.17
N ASN A 110 12.96 18.66 20.20
CA ASN A 110 11.59 18.20 20.02
C ASN A 110 11.36 17.99 18.52
N CYS A 111 10.89 16.80 18.14
CA CYS A 111 10.79 16.37 16.73
C CYS A 111 9.96 17.31 15.86
#